data_AF-A0A183MYC4-F1
#
_entry.id   AF-A0A183MYC4-F1
#
_cell.length_a   1.000
_cell.length_b   1.000
_cell.length_c   1.000
_cell.angle_alpha   90.00
_cell.angle_beta   90.00
_cell.angle_gamma   90.00
#
_symmetry.space_group_name_H-M   'P 1'
#
loop_
_entity.id
_entity.type
_entity.pdbx_description
1 polymer ?
#
loop_
_entity_poly.entity_id
_entity_poly.type
_entity_poly.pdbx_seq_one_letter_code
_entity_poly.pdbx_strand_id
1 'polypeptide(L)'
;MQEKTNSVTAASAAVGFNIHKGKSKILRYNTEGTNRITLDGEDLEDVKTFTYLGSIIDENSQSDADVKVRIGRARAAYLQKENI
;
A
#
# COMPACT_ATOMS: atom_id res chain seq x y z
N MET A 1 3.70 -4.34 14.64
CA MET A 1 3.91 -3.65 13.35
C MET A 1 5.37 -3.23 13.16
N GLN A 2 6.03 -2.66 14.16
CA GLN A 2 7.46 -2.29 14.09
C GLN A 2 8.37 -3.44 13.62
N GLU A 3 8.22 -4.65 14.16
CA GLU A 3 9.03 -5.81 13.76
C GLU A 3 8.93 -6.12 12.26
N LYS A 4 7.73 -6.02 11.67
CA LYS A 4 7.52 -6.21 10.23
C LYS A 4 8.20 -5.11 9.42
N THR A 5 8.10 -3.86 9.85
CA THR A 5 8.79 -2.73 9.20
C THR A 5 10.30 -2.95 9.21
N ASN A 6 10.87 -3.38 10.34
CA ASN A 6 12.30 -3.68 10.45
C ASN A 6 12.70 -4.84 9.51
N SER A 7 11.89 -5.90 9.47
CA SER A 7 12.11 -7.05 8.59
C SER A 7 12.10 -6.66 7.11
N VAL A 8 11.10 -5.88 6.67
CA VAL A 8 11.00 -5.37 5.29
C VAL A 8 12.16 -4.44 4.95
N THR A 9 12.59 -3.60 5.91
CA THR A 9 13.75 -2.71 5.73
C THR A 9 15.03 -3.50 5.50
N ALA A 10 15.29 -4.50 6.35
CA ALA A 10 16.45 -5.38 6.21
C ALA A 10 16.43 -6.16 4.88
N ALA A 11 15.28 -6.74 4.51
CA ALA A 11 15.12 -7.47 3.26
C ALA A 11 15.32 -6.57 2.03
N SER A 12 14.80 -5.34 2.06
CA SER A 12 14.97 -4.36 0.98
C SER A 12 16.44 -3.97 0.82
N ALA A 13 17.13 -3.69 1.92
CA ALA A 13 18.55 -3.36 1.91
C ALA A 13 19.41 -4.53 1.36
N ALA A 14 19.08 -5.77 1.72
CA ALA A 14 19.79 -6.95 1.25
C ALA A 14 19.74 -7.13 -0.28
N VAL A 15 18.69 -6.61 -0.95
CA VAL A 15 18.56 -6.61 -2.41
C VAL A 15 18.92 -5.26 -3.04
N GLY A 16 19.50 -4.33 -2.27
CA GLY A 16 19.93 -3.01 -2.75
C GLY A 16 18.82 -1.98 -2.93
N PHE A 17 17.61 -2.23 -2.41
CA PHE A 17 16.52 -1.26 -2.42
C PHE A 17 16.55 -0.33 -1.21
N ASN A 18 16.27 0.94 -1.48
CA ASN A 18 16.14 1.98 -0.46
C ASN A 18 14.67 2.28 -0.20
N ILE A 19 14.27 2.27 1.07
CA ILE A 19 12.91 2.66 1.46
C ILE A 19 12.85 4.18 1.60
N HIS A 20 11.94 4.81 0.85
CA HIS A 20 11.77 6.25 0.89
C HIS A 20 10.87 6.66 2.06
N LYS A 21 11.48 7.11 3.15
CA LYS A 21 10.80 7.45 4.42
C LYS A 21 9.61 8.40 4.25
N GLY A 22 9.79 9.52 3.55
CA GLY A 22 8.70 10.51 3.33
C GLY A 22 7.54 10.04 2.44
N LYS A 23 7.65 8.88 1.79
CA LYS A 23 6.56 8.26 1.00
C LYS A 23 5.92 7.09 1.74
N SER A 24 6.59 6.56 2.75
CA SER A 24 6.07 5.51 3.61
C SER A 24 5.08 6.11 4.60
N LYS A 25 3.88 5.55 4.63
CA LYS A 25 2.78 5.99 5.49
C LYS A 25 2.15 4.76 6.15
N ILE A 26 1.57 4.95 7.32
CA ILE A 26 0.82 3.91 8.03
C ILE A 26 -0.66 4.12 7.74
N LEU A 27 -1.28 3.19 7.02
CA LEU A 27 -2.74 3.14 6.93
C LEU A 27 -3.26 2.33 8.12
N ARG A 28 -4.04 2.96 9.00
CA ARG A 28 -4.57 2.29 10.19
C ARG A 28 -5.85 1.55 9.85
N TYR A 29 -5.90 0.26 10.19
CA TYR A 29 -7.07 -0.60 9.98
C TYR A 29 -7.50 -1.20 11.32
N ASN A 30 -8.73 -0.91 11.77
CA ASN A 30 -9.38 -1.49 12.95
C ASN A 30 -8.62 -1.42 14.28
N THR A 31 -7.55 -0.62 14.38
CA THR A 31 -6.68 -0.54 15.57
C THR A 31 -6.68 0.88 16.10
N GLU A 32 -7.12 1.08 17.35
CA GLU A 32 -7.08 2.39 18.05
C GLU A 32 -5.69 2.76 18.60
N GLY A 33 -4.67 1.95 18.33
CA GLY A 33 -3.37 2.04 18.97
C GLY A 33 -2.46 3.17 18.47
N THR A 34 -1.91 3.91 19.43
CA THR A 34 -0.86 4.96 19.37
C THR A 34 0.56 4.41 19.13
N ASN A 35 0.69 3.25 18.49
CA ASN A 35 2.00 2.63 18.29
C ASN A 35 2.75 3.32 17.15
N ARG A 36 3.51 4.35 17.52
CA ARG A 36 4.43 5.06 16.64
C ARG A 36 5.37 4.06 15.97
N ILE A 37 5.31 3.97 14.64
CA ILE A 37 6.25 3.18 13.86
C ILE A 37 7.35 4.11 13.37
N THR A 38 8.60 3.71 13.61
CA THR A 38 9.76 4.46 13.17
C THR A 38 10.47 3.74 12.03
N LEU A 39 11.03 4.52 11.10
CA LEU A 39 11.94 4.06 10.06
C LEU A 39 13.20 4.91 10.15
N ASP A 40 14.32 4.27 10.50
CA ASP A 40 15.61 4.94 10.75
C ASP A 40 15.49 6.13 11.73
N GLY A 41 14.66 5.99 12.77
CA GLY A 41 14.44 7.02 13.78
C GLY A 41 13.43 8.11 13.41
N GLU A 42 12.93 8.14 12.17
CA GLU A 42 11.86 9.04 11.74
C GLU A 42 10.48 8.38 11.89
N ASP A 43 9.51 9.13 12.36
CA ASP A 43 8.14 8.62 12.52
C ASP A 43 7.42 8.60 11.18
N LEU A 44 6.75 7.50 10.89
CA LEU A 44 5.90 7.41 9.72
C LEU A 44 4.54 8.08 10.02
N GLU A 45 4.04 8.85 9.05
CA GLU A 45 2.75 9.53 9.14
C GLU A 45 1.60 8.50 9.13
N ASP A 46 0.68 8.64 10.08
CA ASP A 46 -0.60 7.94 10.06
C ASP A 46 -1.56 8.61 9.07
N VAL A 47 -2.08 7.85 8.11
CA VAL A 47 -3.08 8.32 7.15
C VAL A 47 -4.36 7.52 7.21
N LYS A 48 -5.48 8.18 6.91
CA LYS A 48 -6.81 7.55 6.83
C LYS A 48 -7.09 6.89 5.48
N THR A 49 -6.44 7.38 4.43
CA THR A 49 -6.56 6.87 3.07
C THR A 49 -5.20 6.81 2.40
N PHE A 50 -5.03 5.83 1.52
CA PHE A 50 -3.83 5.66 0.71
C PHE A 50 -4.22 5.35 -0.73
N THR A 51 -3.66 6.07 -1.68
CA THR A 51 -3.91 5.81 -3.11
C THR A 51 -2.87 4.83 -3.63
N TYR A 52 -3.30 3.61 -3.93
CA TYR A 52 -2.45 2.60 -4.56
C TYR A 52 -2.92 2.33 -5.99
N LEU A 53 -2.04 2.62 -6.96
CA LEU A 53 -2.30 2.40 -8.39
C LEU A 53 -3.63 3.01 -8.89
N GLY A 54 -4.06 4.13 -8.32
CA GLY A 54 -5.30 4.81 -8.69
C GLY A 54 -6.54 4.34 -7.93
N SER A 55 -6.42 3.36 -7.03
CA SER A 55 -7.49 2.94 -6.13
C SER A 55 -7.26 3.51 -4.74
N ILE A 56 -8.33 4.01 -4.12
CA ILE A 56 -8.30 4.52 -2.75
C ILE A 56 -8.49 3.35 -1.82
N ILE A 57 -7.54 3.16 -0.92
CA ILE A 57 -7.61 2.21 0.18
C ILE A 57 -7.86 3.01 1.44
N ASP A 58 -8.94 2.72 2.15
CA ASP A 58 -9.31 3.34 3.42
C ASP A 58 -9.29 2.32 4.56
N GLU A 59 -9.61 2.79 5.77
CA GLU A 59 -9.73 1.95 6.97
C GLU A 59 -10.86 0.91 6.89
N ASN A 60 -11.75 1.00 5.90
CA ASN A 60 -12.88 0.08 5.69
C ASN A 60 -12.59 -0.95 4.59
N SER A 61 -11.36 -1.01 4.08
CA SER A 61 -10.95 -1.91 2.99
C SER A 61 -11.78 -1.73 1.71
N GLN A 62 -12.29 -0.53 1.44
CA GLN A 62 -13.16 -0.23 0.29
C GLN A 62 -12.46 -0.30 -1.09
N SER A 63 -11.21 -0.79 -1.11
CA SER A 63 -10.43 -1.06 -2.33
C SER A 63 -10.94 -2.24 -3.17
N ASP A 64 -11.69 -3.17 -2.59
CA ASP A 64 -12.14 -4.40 -3.29
C ASP A 64 -13.03 -4.07 -4.50
N ALA A 65 -13.94 -3.09 -4.34
CA ALA A 65 -14.81 -2.64 -5.44
C ALA A 65 -13.98 -2.03 -6.59
N ASP A 66 -13.00 -1.22 -6.24
CA ASP A 66 -12.15 -0.49 -7.16
C ASP A 66 -11.21 -1.41 -7.95
N VAL A 67 -10.63 -2.42 -7.27
CA VAL A 67 -9.82 -3.47 -7.89
C VAL A 67 -10.65 -4.31 -8.86
N LYS A 68 -11.88 -4.68 -8.48
CA LYS A 68 -12.80 -5.41 -9.36
C LYS A 68 -13.13 -4.62 -10.63
N VAL A 69 -13.38 -3.31 -10.52
CA VAL A 69 -13.63 -2.44 -11.69
C VAL A 69 -12.42 -2.42 -12.63
N ARG A 70 -11.20 -2.31 -12.09
CA ARG A 70 -9.97 -2.30 -12.91
C ARG A 70 -9.71 -3.63 -13.60
N ILE A 71 -9.91 -4.76 -12.91
CA ILE A 71 -9.83 -6.09 -13.53
C ILE A 71 -10.87 -6.24 -14.64
N GLY A 72 -12.09 -5.75 -14.43
CA GLY A 72 -13.14 -5.72 -15.45
C GLY A 72 -12.73 -4.94 -16.70
N ARG A 73 -12.18 -3.73 -16.52
CA ARG A 73 -11.67 -2.90 -17.64
C ARG A 73 -10.53 -3.56 -18.39
N ALA A 74 -9.56 -4.14 -17.68
CA ALA A 74 -8.44 -4.83 -18.30
C ALA A 74 -8.90 -6.06 -19.11
N ARG A 75 -9.84 -6.84 -18.57
CA ARG A 75 -10.46 -7.98 -19.28
C ARG A 75 -11.21 -7.52 -20.53
N ALA A 76 -11.99 -6.45 -20.45
CA ALA A 76 -12.70 -5.90 -21.60
C ALA A 76 -11.74 -5.42 -22.70
N ALA A 77 -10.67 -4.70 -22.33
CA ALA A 77 -9.65 -4.26 -23.28
C ALA A 77 -8.89 -5.42 -23.93
N TYR A 78 -8.58 -6.47 -23.15
CA TYR A 78 -7.96 -7.69 -23.68
C TYR A 78 -8.87 -8.40 -24.70
N LEU A 79 -10.15 -8.56 -24.37
CA LEU A 79 -11.14 -9.16 -25.28
C LEU A 79 -11.36 -8.33 -26.55
N GLN A 80 -11.32 -6.99 -26.46
CA GLN A 80 -11.39 -6.13 -27.64
C GLN A 80 -10.18 -6.31 -28.56
N LYS A 81 -8.99 -6.55 -28.00
CA LYS A 81 -7.78 -6.82 -28.79
C LYS A 81 -7.82 -8.19 -29.49
N GLU A 82 -8.41 -9.22 -28.86
CA GLU A 82 -8.55 -10.56 -29.47
C GLU A 82 -9.65 -10.64 -30.54
N ASN A 83 -10.58 -9.67 -30.60
CA ASN A 83 -11.61 -9.59 -31.63
C ASN A 83 -11.21 -8.74 -32.86
N ILE A 84 -9.92 -8.40 -33.00
CA ILE A 84 -9.30 -7.83 -34.22
C ILE A 84 -8.49 -8.94 -34.88
#